data_AF-A0A258JZM1-F1
#
_entry.id   AF-A0A258JZM1-F1
#
_cell.length_a   1.000
_cell.length_b   1.000
_cell.length_c   1.000
_cell.angle_alpha   90.00
_cell.angle_beta   90.00
_cell.angle_gamma   90.00
#
_symmetry.space_group_name_H-M   'P 1'
#
loop_
_entity.id
_entity.type
_entity.pdbx_description
1 polymer ?
#
loop_
_entity_poly.entity_id
_entity_poly.type
_entity_poly.pdbx_seq_one_letter_code
_entity_poly.pdbx_strand_id
1 'polypeptide(L)'
;MTFLRILLLAILIAPFASAQAQAFTVCKGDADVNCFTGRFGLTDIPGDPAHKLIAHDFGFVDSKRRGWQTNAGAKTDGASIPPLLRPLVGSPWEEDYIRAAVIHDWYCVRRVRTWQDTHRVFYDAMLASGMKPAKAKLMFYAVYAFGPIWGWPAGGQTCSGTPNCIQSTFAGQPYVVVPDSYGDVKNQAELRAMEAVIDLAETGAGFSPEQLMAIADKAHPKPDLSGKPRATGITE
;
A
#
# COMPACT_ATOMS: atom_id res chain seq x y z
N MET A 1 -32.92 -1.84 67.45
CA MET A 1 -33.33 -2.73 66.34
C MET A 1 -33.04 -2.00 65.03
N THR A 2 -31.83 -2.19 64.50
CA THR A 2 -31.31 -1.46 63.33
C THR A 2 -31.45 -2.38 62.11
N PHE A 3 -32.32 -2.02 61.17
CA PHE A 3 -32.54 -2.79 59.94
C PHE A 3 -31.42 -2.48 58.92
N LEU A 4 -30.58 -3.47 58.66
CA LEU A 4 -29.54 -3.45 57.63
C LEU A 4 -30.19 -3.70 56.25
N ARG A 5 -30.23 -2.68 55.39
CA ARG A 5 -30.65 -2.81 53.99
C ARG A 5 -29.47 -3.29 53.14
N ILE A 6 -29.54 -4.53 52.67
CA ILE A 6 -28.58 -5.10 51.71
C ILE A 6 -29.03 -4.69 50.31
N LEU A 7 -28.22 -3.87 49.63
CA LEU A 7 -28.43 -3.45 48.25
C LEU A 7 -27.78 -4.50 47.33
N LEU A 8 -28.58 -5.33 46.65
CA LEU A 8 -28.10 -6.24 45.60
C LEU A 8 -27.80 -5.42 44.33
N LEU A 9 -26.51 -5.33 43.98
CA LEU A 9 -26.07 -4.77 42.70
C LEU A 9 -26.16 -5.87 41.63
N ALA A 10 -27.10 -5.74 40.69
CA ALA A 10 -27.17 -6.61 39.52
C ALA A 10 -26.08 -6.19 38.51
N ILE A 11 -25.07 -7.04 38.33
CA ILE A 11 -24.01 -6.85 37.33
C ILE A 11 -24.57 -7.28 35.97
N LEU A 12 -24.93 -6.31 35.13
CA LEU A 12 -25.25 -6.52 33.71
C LEU A 12 -23.96 -6.82 32.94
N ILE A 13 -23.73 -8.10 32.62
CA ILE A 13 -22.66 -8.50 31.71
C ILE A 13 -23.13 -8.18 30.29
N ALA A 14 -22.63 -7.09 29.72
CA ALA A 14 -22.84 -6.79 28.31
C ALA A 14 -22.10 -7.85 27.46
N PRO A 15 -22.76 -8.46 26.45
CA PRO A 15 -22.07 -9.38 25.55
C PRO A 15 -21.00 -8.62 24.77
N PHE A 16 -19.76 -9.07 24.88
CA PHE A 16 -18.67 -8.62 24.02
C PHE A 16 -19.06 -8.95 22.57
N ALA A 17 -19.36 -7.92 21.78
CA ALA A 17 -19.54 -8.06 20.35
C ALA A 17 -18.18 -8.48 19.75
N SER A 18 -18.09 -9.73 19.28
CA SER A 18 -16.94 -10.23 18.54
C SER A 18 -16.71 -9.35 17.32
N ALA A 19 -15.56 -8.69 17.25
CA ALA A 19 -15.14 -7.98 16.04
C ALA A 19 -15.02 -8.99 14.90
N GLN A 20 -15.95 -8.94 13.94
CA GLN A 20 -15.83 -9.71 12.72
C GLN A 20 -14.61 -9.17 11.96
N ALA A 21 -13.59 -10.01 11.77
CA ALA A 21 -12.48 -9.70 10.87
C ALA A 21 -13.07 -9.35 9.50
N GLN A 22 -12.83 -8.13 9.03
CA GLN A 22 -13.28 -7.71 7.70
C GLN A 22 -12.60 -8.62 6.68
N ALA A 23 -13.40 -9.47 6.02
CA ALA A 23 -12.90 -10.37 5.00
C ALA A 23 -12.41 -9.54 3.80
N PHE A 24 -11.15 -9.69 3.42
CA PHE A 24 -10.59 -9.09 2.22
C PHE A 24 -11.12 -9.80 0.96
N THR A 25 -11.14 -9.09 -0.17
CA THR A 25 -11.69 -9.59 -1.43
C THR A 25 -10.71 -10.53 -2.12
N VAL A 26 -11.11 -11.77 -2.37
CA VAL A 26 -10.34 -12.78 -3.13
C VAL A 26 -11.04 -13.05 -4.46
N CYS A 27 -10.28 -13.18 -5.53
CA CYS A 27 -10.81 -13.52 -6.86
C CYS A 27 -11.36 -14.95 -6.84
N LYS A 28 -12.59 -15.13 -7.34
CA LYS A 28 -13.30 -16.40 -7.46
C LYS A 28 -13.25 -16.96 -8.88
N GLY A 29 -12.98 -16.12 -9.87
CA GLY A 29 -12.79 -16.53 -11.26
C GLY A 29 -11.95 -15.56 -12.08
N ASP A 30 -11.64 -15.96 -13.31
CA ASP A 30 -10.70 -15.25 -14.20
C ASP A 30 -11.19 -13.88 -14.69
N ALA A 31 -12.47 -13.57 -14.50
CA ALA A 31 -13.07 -12.28 -14.87
C ALA A 31 -13.04 -11.26 -13.73
N ASP A 32 -12.69 -11.68 -12.51
CA ASP A 32 -12.74 -10.81 -11.34
C ASP A 32 -11.63 -9.76 -11.35
N VAL A 33 -11.94 -8.59 -10.77
CA VAL A 33 -11.04 -7.45 -10.62
C VAL A 33 -11.18 -6.86 -9.21
N ASN A 34 -10.21 -6.04 -8.81
CA ASN A 34 -10.09 -5.46 -7.48
C ASN A 34 -10.10 -6.54 -6.37
N CYS A 35 -9.35 -7.61 -6.59
CA CYS A 35 -9.32 -8.77 -5.72
C CYS A 35 -7.93 -9.39 -5.63
N PHE A 36 -7.66 -10.05 -4.51
CA PHE A 36 -6.43 -10.76 -4.26
C PHE A 36 -6.45 -12.18 -4.84
N THR A 37 -5.27 -12.70 -5.13
CA THR A 37 -5.02 -14.05 -5.67
C THR A 37 -3.93 -14.74 -4.86
N GLY A 38 -3.91 -16.06 -4.88
CA GLY A 38 -2.96 -16.86 -4.11
C GLY A 38 -3.26 -16.86 -2.61
N ARG A 39 -2.27 -17.28 -1.82
CA ARG A 39 -2.35 -17.33 -0.35
C ARG A 39 -1.46 -16.23 0.22
N PHE A 40 -1.97 -15.44 1.14
CA PHE A 40 -1.15 -14.48 1.86
C PHE A 40 -0.49 -15.13 3.08
N GLY A 41 0.77 -14.78 3.35
CA GLY A 41 1.48 -15.18 4.57
C GLY A 41 2.84 -14.49 4.65
N LEU A 42 3.29 -14.22 5.87
CA LEU A 42 4.59 -13.66 6.15
C LEU A 42 5.36 -14.55 7.13
N THR A 43 6.68 -14.60 6.97
CA THR A 43 7.58 -15.32 7.86
C THR A 43 8.63 -14.37 8.40
N ASP A 44 8.90 -14.45 9.70
CA ASP A 44 9.93 -13.65 10.35
C ASP A 44 11.33 -14.03 9.87
N ILE A 45 12.21 -13.04 9.78
CA ILE A 45 13.62 -13.24 9.48
C ILE A 45 14.39 -13.20 10.81
N PRO A 46 15.05 -14.30 11.23
CA PRO A 46 15.86 -14.30 12.44
C PRO A 46 16.92 -13.19 12.41
N GLY A 47 16.89 -12.30 13.41
CA GLY A 47 17.84 -11.18 13.53
C GLY A 47 17.49 -9.93 12.73
N ASP A 48 16.37 -9.90 11.99
CA ASP A 48 15.92 -8.73 11.21
C ASP A 48 14.44 -8.42 11.51
N PRO A 49 14.13 -7.69 12.60
CA PRO A 49 12.76 -7.38 12.99
C PRO A 49 12.10 -6.32 12.08
N ALA A 50 12.88 -5.65 11.23
CA ALA A 50 12.39 -4.63 10.32
C ALA A 50 11.78 -5.23 9.04
N HIS A 51 12.02 -6.51 8.78
CA HIS A 51 11.59 -7.14 7.53
C HIS A 51 11.00 -8.54 7.74
N LYS A 52 10.18 -8.94 6.78
CA LYS A 52 9.61 -10.29 6.70
C LYS A 52 9.80 -10.85 5.29
N LEU A 53 9.72 -12.17 5.18
CA LEU A 53 9.64 -12.87 3.91
C LEU A 53 8.19 -13.18 3.57
N ILE A 54 7.84 -13.04 2.30
CA ILE A 54 6.56 -13.51 1.79
C ILE A 54 6.56 -15.04 1.74
N ALA A 55 5.58 -15.67 2.37
CA ALA A 55 5.55 -17.13 2.53
C ALA A 55 5.10 -17.88 1.28
N HIS A 56 4.31 -17.22 0.41
CA HIS A 56 3.68 -17.82 -0.76
C HIS A 56 3.61 -16.82 -1.91
N ASP A 57 3.52 -17.33 -3.14
CA ASP A 57 3.15 -16.49 -4.26
C ASP A 57 1.77 -15.88 -4.02
N PHE A 58 1.70 -14.56 -4.17
CA PHE A 58 0.54 -13.76 -3.81
C PHE A 58 0.39 -12.62 -4.82
N GLY A 59 -0.84 -12.19 -5.07
CA GLY A 59 -1.05 -11.11 -6.04
C GLY A 59 -2.39 -10.44 -5.95
N PHE A 60 -2.59 -9.47 -6.84
CA PHE A 60 -3.78 -8.67 -6.96
C PHE A 60 -4.12 -8.42 -8.44
N VAL A 61 -5.41 -8.38 -8.74
CA VAL A 61 -5.92 -8.00 -10.06
C VAL A 61 -6.56 -6.63 -9.94
N ASP A 62 -6.03 -5.64 -10.65
CA ASP A 62 -6.60 -4.28 -10.63
C ASP A 62 -7.86 -4.16 -11.49
N SER A 63 -8.54 -3.01 -11.38
CA SER A 63 -9.74 -2.66 -12.14
C SER A 63 -9.55 -2.70 -13.67
N LYS A 64 -8.31 -2.61 -14.16
CA LYS A 64 -7.94 -2.70 -15.58
C LYS A 64 -7.55 -4.11 -15.98
N ARG A 65 -7.81 -5.10 -15.13
CA ARG A 65 -7.47 -6.51 -15.32
C ARG A 65 -5.97 -6.75 -15.48
N ARG A 66 -5.15 -5.89 -14.87
CA ARG A 66 -3.69 -6.05 -14.81
C ARG A 66 -3.33 -6.79 -13.54
N GLY A 67 -2.49 -7.80 -13.71
CA GLY A 67 -1.97 -8.63 -12.65
C GLY A 67 -0.75 -8.00 -11.99
N TRP A 68 -0.75 -8.05 -10.66
CA TRP A 68 0.31 -7.58 -9.78
C TRP A 68 0.71 -8.74 -8.88
N GLN A 69 1.86 -9.35 -9.14
CA GLN A 69 2.27 -10.57 -8.45
C GLN A 69 3.60 -10.38 -7.76
N THR A 70 3.68 -10.93 -6.56
CA THR A 70 4.89 -11.08 -5.77
C THR A 70 5.14 -12.56 -5.49
N ASN A 71 6.40 -12.94 -5.29
CA ASN A 71 6.80 -14.33 -5.16
C ASN A 71 7.19 -14.67 -3.72
N ALA A 72 7.04 -15.94 -3.37
CA ALA A 72 7.57 -16.49 -2.13
C ALA A 72 9.07 -16.19 -1.97
N GLY A 73 9.49 -15.89 -0.73
CA GLY A 73 10.87 -15.51 -0.41
C GLY A 73 11.22 -14.05 -0.71
N ALA A 74 10.31 -13.25 -1.25
CA ALA A 74 10.53 -11.81 -1.37
C ALA A 74 10.62 -11.15 0.01
N LYS A 75 11.54 -10.20 0.17
CA LYS A 75 11.69 -9.39 1.38
C LYS A 75 10.82 -8.14 1.29
N THR A 76 10.15 -7.79 2.39
CA THR A 76 9.28 -6.61 2.55
C THR A 76 9.55 -5.98 3.91
N ASP A 77 9.48 -4.65 4.01
CA ASP A 77 9.49 -3.87 5.27
C ASP A 77 8.08 -3.49 5.74
N GLY A 78 7.04 -3.96 5.04
CA GLY A 78 5.66 -3.57 5.27
C GLY A 78 5.41 -2.14 4.79
N ALA A 79 4.50 -1.42 5.41
CA ALA A 79 4.30 -0.02 5.05
C ALA A 79 5.36 0.87 5.71
N SER A 80 6.17 1.57 4.91
CA SER A 80 7.07 2.63 5.39
C SER A 80 6.26 3.88 5.79
N ILE A 81 5.77 3.90 7.03
CA ILE A 81 4.84 4.93 7.51
C ILE A 81 5.60 6.13 8.14
N PRO A 82 5.35 7.37 7.63
CA PRO A 82 5.74 8.63 8.28
C PRO A 82 5.45 8.61 9.79
N PRO A 83 6.42 8.96 10.69
CA PRO A 83 6.24 8.84 12.15
C PRO A 83 4.97 9.48 12.70
N LEU A 84 4.57 10.60 12.12
CA LEU A 84 3.35 11.31 12.49
C LEU A 84 2.06 10.58 12.15
N LEU A 85 2.05 9.81 11.06
CA LEU A 85 0.85 9.07 10.66
C LEU A 85 0.69 7.78 11.47
N ARG A 86 1.73 7.31 12.18
CA ARG A 86 1.68 6.06 12.96
C ARG A 86 0.58 5.99 14.02
N PRO A 87 0.25 7.06 14.78
CA PRO A 87 -0.85 7.02 15.75
C PRO A 87 -2.23 6.78 15.11
N LEU A 88 -2.42 7.18 13.84
CA LEU A 88 -3.65 6.94 13.08
C LEU A 88 -3.58 5.62 12.30
N VAL A 89 -2.43 5.37 11.66
CA VAL A 89 -2.27 4.31 10.67
C VAL A 89 -1.90 2.97 11.27
N GLY A 90 -1.21 2.96 12.41
CA GLY A 90 -0.77 1.76 13.09
C GLY A 90 0.66 1.34 12.74
N SER A 91 0.95 0.06 12.94
CA SER A 91 2.26 -0.55 12.70
C SER A 91 2.45 -0.94 11.23
N PRO A 92 3.68 -1.04 10.69
CA PRO A 92 3.92 -1.46 9.30
C PRO A 92 3.23 -2.78 8.86
N TRP A 93 2.72 -3.57 9.80
CA TRP A 93 2.21 -4.93 9.64
C TRP A 93 0.70 -5.06 9.82
N GLU A 94 -0.07 -3.97 9.92
CA GLU A 94 -1.53 -4.06 10.13
C GLU A 94 -2.23 -4.86 9.02
N GLU A 95 -3.21 -5.68 9.42
CA GLU A 95 -3.94 -6.56 8.51
C GLU A 95 -4.70 -5.81 7.40
N ASP A 96 -5.09 -4.56 7.64
CA ASP A 96 -5.88 -3.75 6.71
C ASP A 96 -5.06 -3.26 5.49
N TYR A 97 -3.72 -3.23 5.55
CA TYR A 97 -2.88 -2.83 4.40
C TYR A 97 -1.65 -3.69 4.11
N ILE A 98 -1.25 -4.62 4.99
CA ILE A 98 -0.02 -5.38 4.75
C ILE A 98 -0.05 -6.14 3.41
N ARG A 99 -1.22 -6.66 2.99
CA ARG A 99 -1.41 -7.28 1.67
C ARG A 99 -1.15 -6.31 0.50
N ALA A 100 -1.48 -5.04 0.66
CA ALA A 100 -1.23 -4.01 -0.34
C ALA A 100 0.25 -3.59 -0.34
N ALA A 101 0.85 -3.45 0.85
CA ALA A 101 2.24 -3.05 1.02
C ALA A 101 3.20 -4.03 0.35
N VAL A 102 3.01 -5.35 0.54
CA VAL A 102 3.89 -6.35 -0.10
C VAL A 102 3.88 -6.31 -1.63
N ILE A 103 2.75 -5.91 -2.22
CA ILE A 103 2.63 -5.73 -3.68
C ILE A 103 3.34 -4.45 -4.08
N HIS A 104 3.10 -3.36 -3.36
CA HIS A 104 3.77 -2.07 -3.62
C HIS A 104 5.30 -2.19 -3.52
N ASP A 105 5.84 -2.78 -2.47
CA ASP A 105 7.29 -2.97 -2.26
C ASP A 105 7.92 -3.73 -3.44
N TRP A 106 7.30 -4.84 -3.83
CA TRP A 106 7.79 -5.66 -4.94
C TRP A 106 7.93 -4.84 -6.22
N TYR A 107 6.90 -4.05 -6.55
CA TYR A 107 6.87 -3.25 -7.76
C TYR A 107 7.69 -1.95 -7.65
N CYS A 108 7.89 -1.38 -6.46
CA CYS A 108 8.79 -0.24 -6.22
C CYS A 108 10.27 -0.62 -6.37
N VAL A 109 10.64 -1.86 -6.06
CA VAL A 109 12.00 -2.39 -6.28
C VAL A 109 12.22 -2.75 -7.75
N ARG A 110 11.24 -3.39 -8.39
CA ARG A 110 11.39 -3.95 -9.75
C ARG A 110 11.08 -2.96 -10.85
N ARG A 111 10.15 -2.04 -10.61
CA ARG A 111 9.83 -0.89 -11.47
C ARG A 111 9.44 -1.30 -12.89
N VAL A 112 8.80 -2.46 -13.06
CA VAL A 112 8.36 -2.98 -14.37
C VAL A 112 7.09 -2.33 -14.90
N ARG A 113 6.48 -1.45 -14.10
CA ARG A 113 5.35 -0.58 -14.46
C ARG A 113 5.69 0.85 -14.07
N THR A 114 4.85 1.82 -14.44
CA THR A 114 5.07 3.23 -14.06
C THR A 114 4.94 3.40 -12.54
N TRP A 115 5.57 4.45 -12.00
CA TRP A 115 5.45 4.76 -10.56
C TRP A 115 4.02 5.17 -10.20
N GLN A 116 3.32 5.87 -11.09
CA GLN A 116 1.91 6.24 -10.90
C GLN A 116 1.03 5.00 -10.77
N ASP A 117 1.17 4.04 -11.68
CA ASP A 117 0.40 2.79 -11.60
C ASP A 117 0.78 1.97 -10.35
N THR A 118 2.05 1.96 -9.98
CA THR A 118 2.55 1.22 -8.81
C THR A 118 2.02 1.80 -7.50
N HIS A 119 1.97 3.12 -7.38
CA HIS A 119 1.36 3.77 -6.23
C HIS A 119 -0.17 3.66 -6.26
N ARG A 120 -0.80 3.66 -7.44
CA ARG A 120 -2.26 3.46 -7.57
C ARG A 120 -2.69 2.06 -7.16
N VAL A 121 -1.95 1.01 -7.51
CA VAL A 121 -2.34 -0.35 -7.09
C VAL A 121 -2.30 -0.51 -5.57
N PHE A 122 -1.42 0.22 -4.87
CA PHE A 122 -1.39 0.23 -3.41
C PHE A 122 -2.73 0.71 -2.84
N TYR A 123 -3.30 1.80 -3.39
CA TYR A 123 -4.63 2.28 -3.03
C TYR A 123 -5.73 1.25 -3.31
N ASP A 124 -5.77 0.72 -4.53
CA ASP A 124 -6.81 -0.22 -4.94
C ASP A 124 -6.77 -1.52 -4.08
N ALA A 125 -5.56 -2.00 -3.77
CA ALA A 125 -5.36 -3.18 -2.93
C ALA A 125 -5.71 -2.92 -1.45
N MET A 126 -5.46 -1.72 -0.92
CA MET A 126 -5.89 -1.37 0.45
C MET A 126 -7.41 -1.42 0.57
N LEU A 127 -8.15 -0.89 -0.41
CA LEU A 127 -9.62 -0.99 -0.42
C LEU A 127 -10.10 -2.44 -0.45
N ALA A 128 -9.52 -3.27 -1.32
CA ALA A 128 -9.83 -4.70 -1.38
C ALA A 128 -9.45 -5.44 -0.09
N SER A 129 -8.50 -4.90 0.68
CA SER A 129 -8.07 -5.45 1.97
C SER A 129 -9.00 -5.05 3.14
N GLY A 130 -10.03 -4.25 2.88
CA GLY A 130 -11.02 -3.79 3.87
C GLY A 130 -10.67 -2.46 4.53
N MET A 131 -9.60 -1.79 4.09
CA MET A 131 -9.23 -0.48 4.64
C MET A 131 -10.32 0.57 4.37
N LYS A 132 -10.59 1.41 5.38
CA LYS A 132 -11.49 2.56 5.23
C LYS A 132 -10.97 3.52 4.14
N PRO A 133 -11.82 4.02 3.23
CA PRO A 133 -11.41 4.89 2.12
C PRO A 133 -10.59 6.11 2.54
N ALA A 134 -10.97 6.79 3.63
CA ALA A 134 -10.23 7.93 4.19
C ALA A 134 -8.74 7.61 4.43
N LYS A 135 -8.49 6.53 5.17
CA LYS A 135 -7.15 6.07 5.51
C LYS A 135 -6.37 5.62 4.27
N ALA A 136 -7.04 4.90 3.35
CA ALA A 136 -6.43 4.48 2.09
C ALA A 136 -6.02 5.67 1.22
N LYS A 137 -6.84 6.73 1.15
CA LYS A 137 -6.55 7.97 0.42
C LYS A 137 -5.38 8.73 1.02
N LEU A 138 -5.30 8.81 2.35
CA LEU A 138 -4.16 9.44 3.03
C LEU A 138 -2.85 8.71 2.74
N MET A 139 -2.86 7.37 2.86
CA MET A 139 -1.69 6.55 2.55
C MET A 139 -1.32 6.63 1.06
N PHE A 140 -2.32 6.66 0.16
CA PHE A 140 -2.10 6.86 -1.28
C PHE A 140 -1.47 8.22 -1.58
N TYR A 141 -1.99 9.30 -0.99
CA TYR A 141 -1.41 10.64 -1.13
C TYR A 141 0.05 10.63 -0.68
N ALA A 142 0.35 10.04 0.48
CA ALA A 142 1.70 9.97 1.01
C ALA A 142 2.65 9.28 0.02
N VAL A 143 2.30 8.09 -0.48
CA VAL A 143 3.17 7.37 -1.43
C VAL A 143 3.29 8.07 -2.78
N TYR A 144 2.25 8.73 -3.26
CA TYR A 144 2.30 9.46 -4.53
C TYR A 144 3.09 10.77 -4.44
N ALA A 145 2.95 11.50 -3.33
CA ALA A 145 3.65 12.74 -3.09
C ALA A 145 5.14 12.50 -2.78
N PHE A 146 5.44 11.51 -1.94
CA PHE A 146 6.75 11.38 -1.30
C PHE A 146 7.45 10.04 -1.53
N GLY A 147 6.81 9.08 -2.19
CA GLY A 147 7.39 7.78 -2.51
C GLY A 147 8.40 7.83 -3.66
N PRO A 148 9.06 6.71 -3.94
CA PRO A 148 10.07 6.64 -4.97
C PRO A 148 9.44 6.77 -6.36
N ILE A 149 10.06 7.57 -7.23
CA ILE A 149 9.62 7.75 -8.61
C ILE A 149 10.73 7.37 -9.59
N TRP A 150 10.36 7.00 -10.82
CA TRP A 150 11.31 6.60 -11.85
C TRP A 150 10.85 7.06 -13.24
N GLY A 151 11.80 7.30 -14.14
CA GLY A 151 11.52 7.85 -15.47
C GLY A 151 10.90 6.86 -16.43
N TRP A 152 11.49 5.67 -16.54
CA TRP A 152 11.05 4.63 -17.48
C TRP A 152 10.92 3.30 -16.73
N PRO A 153 9.84 2.53 -16.97
CA PRO A 153 9.74 1.19 -16.43
C PRO A 153 10.92 0.33 -16.90
N ALA A 154 11.46 -0.50 -16.00
CA ALA A 154 12.41 -1.53 -16.36
C ALA A 154 11.74 -2.60 -17.24
N GLY A 155 12.53 -3.33 -18.01
CA GLY A 155 12.05 -4.50 -18.75
C GLY A 155 11.47 -5.54 -17.78
N GLY A 156 10.25 -6.00 -18.07
CA GLY A 156 9.58 -7.06 -17.31
C GLY A 156 9.22 -8.25 -18.19
N GLN A 157 9.00 -9.40 -17.56
CA GLN A 157 8.57 -10.65 -18.17
C GLN A 157 7.14 -10.96 -17.76
N THR A 158 6.43 -11.70 -18.61
CA THR A 158 5.10 -12.21 -18.25
C THR A 158 5.21 -13.16 -17.06
N CYS A 159 4.20 -13.14 -16.18
CA CYS A 159 4.11 -14.01 -15.02
C CYS A 159 2.84 -14.84 -15.01
N SER A 160 2.96 -16.04 -14.44
CA SER A 160 1.85 -16.94 -14.17
C SER A 160 1.30 -16.68 -12.77
N GLY A 161 -0.01 -16.44 -12.65
CA GLY A 161 -0.70 -16.31 -11.36
C GLY A 161 -1.78 -15.22 -11.36
N THR A 162 -1.60 -14.17 -12.16
CA THR A 162 -2.61 -13.13 -12.40
C THR A 162 -2.72 -12.78 -13.89
N PRO A 163 -3.89 -12.36 -14.39
CA PRO A 163 -4.08 -11.98 -15.79
C PRO A 163 -3.22 -10.78 -16.16
N ASN A 164 -2.61 -10.76 -17.36
CA ASN A 164 -1.79 -9.64 -17.85
C ASN A 164 -0.67 -9.23 -16.88
N CYS A 165 -0.12 -10.20 -16.15
CA CYS A 165 0.93 -9.99 -15.18
C CYS A 165 2.26 -9.70 -15.87
N ILE A 166 2.96 -8.69 -15.36
CA ILE A 166 4.35 -8.40 -15.71
C ILE A 166 5.13 -8.27 -14.40
N GLN A 167 6.27 -8.97 -14.30
CA GLN A 167 7.19 -8.90 -13.16
C GLN A 167 8.64 -9.03 -13.62
N SER A 168 9.59 -8.94 -12.69
CA SER A 168 10.99 -9.30 -12.90
C SER A 168 11.48 -10.01 -11.63
N THR A 169 12.30 -11.04 -11.73
CA THR A 169 12.91 -11.65 -10.52
C THR A 169 14.10 -10.83 -10.02
N PHE A 170 14.72 -10.03 -10.89
CA PHE A 170 15.81 -9.12 -10.57
C PHE A 170 15.26 -7.71 -10.31
N ALA A 171 15.88 -6.99 -9.37
CA ALA A 171 15.65 -5.56 -9.26
C ALA A 171 16.03 -4.93 -10.61
N GLY A 172 15.07 -4.23 -11.23
CA GLY A 172 15.34 -3.54 -12.48
C GLY A 172 16.52 -2.57 -12.29
N GLN A 173 17.28 -2.32 -13.34
CA GLN A 173 18.17 -1.16 -13.42
C GLN A 173 17.35 -0.01 -14.03
N PRO A 174 16.53 0.72 -13.25
CA PRO A 174 15.87 1.91 -13.74
C PRO A 174 16.93 2.92 -14.17
N TYR A 175 16.70 3.58 -15.30
CA TYR A 175 17.66 4.55 -15.82
C TYR A 175 17.80 5.78 -14.90
N VAL A 176 16.71 6.16 -14.20
CA VAL A 176 16.69 7.22 -13.18
C VAL A 176 15.68 6.86 -12.08
N VAL A 177 16.09 6.96 -10.81
CA VAL A 177 15.22 6.82 -9.61
C VAL A 177 15.45 8.01 -8.70
N VAL A 178 14.37 8.60 -8.23
CA VAL A 178 14.38 9.50 -7.08
C VAL A 178 13.87 8.69 -5.90
N PRO A 179 14.63 8.58 -4.80
CA PRO A 179 14.21 7.85 -3.61
C PRO A 179 13.03 8.56 -2.93
N ASP A 180 12.41 7.88 -1.96
CA ASP A 180 11.39 8.49 -1.14
C ASP A 180 11.94 9.62 -0.24
N SER A 181 11.03 10.42 0.29
CA SER A 181 11.33 11.55 1.19
C SER A 181 10.41 11.56 2.41
N TYR A 182 9.96 10.39 2.87
CA TYR A 182 9.03 10.27 4.01
C TYR A 182 9.62 10.84 5.30
N GLY A 183 10.95 10.81 5.46
CA GLY A 183 11.63 11.28 6.67
C GLY A 183 11.72 12.80 6.84
N ASP A 184 11.38 13.60 5.82
CA ASP A 184 11.53 15.06 5.86
C ASP A 184 10.46 15.72 6.74
N VAL A 185 10.89 16.54 7.70
CA VAL A 185 10.01 17.28 8.64
C VAL A 185 9.00 18.17 7.92
N LYS A 186 9.39 18.80 6.81
CA LYS A 186 8.48 19.65 6.01
C LYS A 186 7.33 18.82 5.46
N ASN A 187 7.63 17.62 4.97
CA ASN A 187 6.63 16.70 4.43
C ASN A 187 5.71 16.17 5.54
N GLN A 188 6.23 15.96 6.76
CA GLN A 188 5.42 15.56 7.92
C GLN A 188 4.33 16.61 8.24
N ALA A 189 4.65 17.91 8.25
CA ALA A 189 3.66 18.95 8.53
C ALA A 189 2.53 18.96 7.49
N GLU A 190 2.87 18.72 6.22
CA GLU A 190 1.90 18.64 5.16
C GLU A 190 1.01 17.39 5.25
N LEU A 191 1.59 16.24 5.56
CA LEU A 191 0.82 15.00 5.77
C LEU A 191 -0.23 15.17 6.88
N ARG A 192 0.14 15.87 7.97
CA ARG A 192 -0.78 16.27 9.05
C ARG A 192 -1.95 17.12 8.53
N ALA A 193 -1.67 18.06 7.65
CA ALA A 193 -2.69 18.93 7.06
C ALA A 193 -3.60 18.16 6.09
N MET A 194 -3.00 17.27 5.28
CA MET A 194 -3.74 16.44 4.33
C MET A 194 -4.67 15.45 5.03
N GLU A 195 -4.23 14.83 6.12
CA GLU A 195 -5.05 13.97 6.98
C GLU A 195 -6.34 14.68 7.41
N ALA A 196 -6.22 15.89 7.98
CA ALA A 196 -7.39 16.68 8.40
C ALA A 196 -8.32 17.05 7.24
N VAL A 197 -7.76 17.32 6.06
CA VAL A 197 -8.53 17.65 4.85
C VAL A 197 -9.28 16.43 4.32
N ILE A 198 -8.64 15.26 4.30
CA ILE A 198 -9.27 14.01 3.88
C ILE A 198 -10.39 13.65 4.85
N ASP A 199 -10.15 13.69 6.16
CA ASP A 199 -11.18 13.39 7.16
C ASP A 199 -12.40 14.31 7.03
N LEU A 200 -12.18 15.60 6.80
CA LEU A 200 -13.27 16.53 6.54
C LEU A 200 -14.01 16.19 5.24
N ALA A 201 -13.29 15.91 4.16
CA ALA A 201 -13.87 15.61 2.85
C ALA A 201 -14.71 14.33 2.83
N GLU A 202 -14.37 13.34 3.65
CA GLU A 202 -15.09 12.06 3.76
C GLU A 202 -16.43 12.19 4.48
N THR A 203 -16.71 13.33 5.13
CA THR A 203 -18.07 13.67 5.59
C THR A 203 -19.00 14.09 4.44
N GLY A 204 -18.45 14.30 3.23
CA GLY A 204 -19.15 14.66 2.00
C GLY A 204 -18.80 13.73 0.83
N ALA A 205 -18.50 14.29 -0.34
CA ALA A 205 -18.20 13.52 -1.56
C ALA A 205 -16.79 12.88 -1.60
N GLY A 206 -15.90 13.22 -0.66
CA GLY A 206 -14.50 12.78 -0.64
C GLY A 206 -13.68 13.24 -1.85
N PHE A 207 -12.37 12.96 -1.85
CA PHE A 207 -11.52 13.14 -3.05
C PHE A 207 -11.45 11.86 -3.87
N SER A 208 -11.47 11.98 -5.20
CA SER A 208 -11.08 10.89 -6.10
C SER A 208 -9.55 10.71 -6.10
N PRO A 209 -9.05 9.51 -6.44
CA PRO A 209 -7.60 9.30 -6.59
C PRO A 209 -6.95 10.27 -7.58
N GLU A 210 -7.64 10.59 -8.69
CA GLU A 210 -7.15 11.52 -9.72
C GLU A 210 -7.05 12.95 -9.17
N GLN A 211 -8.00 13.37 -8.33
CA GLN A 211 -7.92 14.66 -7.65
C GLN A 211 -6.75 14.70 -6.66
N LEU A 212 -6.52 13.62 -5.90
CA LEU A 212 -5.38 13.53 -4.98
C LEU A 212 -4.05 13.59 -5.72
N MET A 213 -3.92 12.91 -6.86
CA MET A 213 -2.74 12.98 -7.72
C MET A 213 -2.51 14.41 -8.21
N ALA A 214 -3.55 15.10 -8.70
CA ALA A 214 -3.43 16.48 -9.17
C ALA A 214 -3.03 17.47 -8.05
N ILE A 215 -3.58 17.29 -6.84
CA ILE A 215 -3.19 18.07 -5.66
C ILE A 215 -1.71 17.82 -5.33
N ALA A 216 -1.30 16.55 -5.29
CA ALA A 216 0.08 16.16 -5.01
C ALA A 216 1.06 16.66 -6.06
N ASP A 217 0.73 16.60 -7.35
CA ASP A 217 1.58 17.10 -8.44
C ASP A 217 1.75 18.62 -8.38
N LYS A 218 0.69 19.35 -7.98
CA LYS A 218 0.74 20.80 -7.77
C LYS A 218 1.57 21.18 -6.54
N ALA A 219 1.45 20.43 -5.45
CA ALA A 219 2.18 20.67 -4.20
C ALA A 219 3.65 20.23 -4.29
N HIS A 220 3.91 19.13 -5.01
CA HIS A 220 5.20 18.47 -5.17
C HIS A 220 5.50 18.23 -6.64
N PRO A 221 5.88 19.28 -7.39
CA PRO A 221 6.28 19.13 -8.78
C PRO A 221 7.40 18.08 -8.90
N LYS A 222 7.16 17.05 -9.71
CA LYS A 222 8.17 16.01 -9.94
C LYS A 222 9.26 16.53 -10.88
N PRO A 223 10.53 16.15 -10.68
CA PRO A 223 11.57 16.45 -11.65
C PRO A 223 11.25 15.82 -13.00
N ASP A 224 11.74 16.41 -14.08
CA ASP A 224 11.63 15.82 -15.41
C ASP A 224 12.52 14.57 -15.49
N LEU A 225 11.89 13.41 -15.59
CA LEU A 225 12.55 12.11 -15.72
C LEU A 225 12.50 11.56 -17.15
N SER A 226 12.14 12.40 -18.14
CA SER A 226 11.93 11.99 -19.54
C SER A 226 13.22 11.69 -20.33
N GLY A 227 14.39 12.01 -19.77
CA GLY A 227 15.69 11.75 -20.39
C GLY A 227 15.82 10.28 -20.80
N LYS A 228 15.86 10.01 -22.12
CA LYS A 228 16.12 8.66 -22.66
C LYS A 228 17.56 8.26 -22.39
N PRO A 229 17.86 6.94 -22.30
CA PRO A 229 19.23 6.46 -22.34
C PRO A 229 19.96 6.93 -23.60
N ARG A 230 21.14 7.54 -23.43
CA ARG A 230 22.10 7.61 -24.53
C ARG A 230 22.54 6.16 -24.77
N ALA A 231 22.20 5.59 -25.91
CA ALA A 231 22.69 4.27 -26.28
C ALA A 231 24.22 4.31 -26.24
N THR A 232 24.84 3.75 -25.20
CA THR A 232 26.27 3.48 -25.23
C THR A 232 26.44 2.37 -26.24
N GLY A 233 26.78 2.77 -27.46
CA GLY A 233 27.18 1.87 -28.52
C GLY A 233 28.38 1.09 -28.04
N ILE A 234 28.15 -0.17 -27.68
CA ILE A 234 29.19 -1.17 -27.65
C ILE A 234 29.28 -1.63 -29.11
N THR A 235 30.23 -1.03 -29.83
CA THR A 235 30.73 -1.63 -31.07
C THR A 235 31.60 -2.82 -30.68
N GLU A 236 31.49 -3.87 -31.48
CA GLU A 236 32.03 -5.23 -31.31
C GLU A 236 33.51 -5.33 -30.89
#